data_AF-A0A838WCD8-F1
#
_entry.id   AF-A0A838WCD8-F1
#
_cell.length_a   1.000
_cell.length_b   1.000
_cell.length_c   1.000
_cell.angle_alpha   90.00
_cell.angle_beta   90.00
_cell.angle_gamma   90.00
#
_symmetry.space_group_name_H-M   'P 1'
#
loop_
_entity.id
_entity.type
_entity.pdbx_description
1 polymer ?
#
loop_
_entity_poly.entity_id
_entity_poly.type
_entity_poly.pdbx_seq_one_letter_code
_entity_poly.pdbx_strand_id
1 'polypeptide(L)' 'MSRVFVDEDLLSWEVYASGGQYGLPDDPKIVFHCVSDPSHRPRFVRFGGSSATAVQAVHDFPIERLRQVLNEAEELD' A
#
# COMPACT_ATOMS: atom_id res chain seq x y z
N MET A 1 10.37 1.05 3.08
CA MET A 1 10.68 0.06 2.03
C MET A 1 9.47 -0.02 1.11
N SER A 2 9.67 0.01 -0.21
CA SER A 2 8.60 -0.03 -1.21
C SER A 2 8.84 -1.16 -2.22
N ARG A 3 7.76 -1.61 -2.88
CA ARG A 3 7.79 -2.61 -3.95
C ARG A 3 6.89 -2.14 -5.08
N VAL A 4 7.21 -2.52 -6.32
CA VAL A 4 6.37 -2.22 -7.49
C VAL A 4 5.73 -3.51 -8.00
N PHE A 5 4.46 -3.45 -8.38
CA PHE A 5 3.77 -4.52 -9.09
C PHE A 5 2.85 -3.95 -10.17
N VAL A 6 2.42 -4.80 -11.10
CA VAL A 6 1.48 -4.45 -12.17
C VAL A 6 0.12 -5.07 -11.87
N ASP A 7 -0.95 -4.30 -11.98
CA ASP A 7 -2.32 -4.78 -11.79
C ASP A 7 -2.89 -5.43 -13.07
N GLU A 8 -4.20 -5.67 -13.10
CA GLU A 8 -4.90 -6.29 -14.24
C GLU A 8 -5.10 -5.33 -15.41
N ASP A 9 -5.12 -4.02 -15.14
CA ASP A 9 -5.27 -2.94 -16.13
C ASP A 9 -3.92 -2.47 -16.69
N LEU A 10 -2.84 -3.22 -16.41
CA LEU A 10 -1.46 -2.92 -16.80
C LEU A 10 -0.91 -1.63 -16.15
N LEU A 11 -1.53 -1.15 -15.07
CA LEU A 11 -1.01 -0.04 -14.28
C LEU A 11 0.06 -0.54 -13.31
N SER A 12 1.13 0.25 -13.20
CA SER A 12 2.23 -0.01 -12.27
C SER A 12 2.00 0.75 -10.97
N TRP A 13 1.97 0.01 -9.87
CA TRP A 13 1.74 0.56 -8.54
C TRP A 13 2.95 0.35 -7.65
N GLU A 14 3.46 1.44 -7.07
CA GLU A 14 4.38 1.41 -5.96
C GLU A 14 3.58 1.23 -4.66
N VAL A 15 3.86 0.15 -3.93
CA VAL A 15 3.28 -0.14 -2.63
C VAL A 15 4.31 0.05 -1.52
N TYR A 16 3.91 0.73 -0.45
CA TYR A 16 4.74 0.92 0.74
C TYR A 16 3.90 1.03 2.01
N ALA A 17 4.48 0.62 3.13
CA ALA A 17 3.86 0.82 4.42
C ALA A 17 4.15 2.23 4.93
N SER A 18 3.11 2.91 5.38
CA SER A 18 3.16 4.19 6.09
C SER A 18 2.69 3.95 7.52
N GLY A 19 3.52 4.22 8.51
CA GLY A 19 3.12 4.21 9.91
C GLY A 19 3.66 5.48 10.56
N GLY A 20 2.89 6.08 11.47
CA GLY A 20 3.31 7.30 12.16
C GLY A 20 4.71 7.17 12.74
N GLN A 21 5.50 8.22 12.56
CA GLN A 21 6.85 8.30 13.10
C GLN A 21 6.77 8.30 14.64
N TYR A 22 7.63 7.54 15.32
CA TYR A 22 7.84 7.58 16.78
C TYR A 22 6.73 7.04 17.72
N GLY A 23 6.19 5.84 17.45
CA GLY A 23 5.36 5.14 18.45
C GLY A 23 4.04 5.84 18.79
N LEU A 24 3.64 6.81 17.97
CA LEU A 24 2.30 7.37 17.97
C LEU A 24 1.33 6.37 17.33
N PRO A 25 0.08 6.28 17.81
CA PRO A 25 -0.95 5.39 17.29
C PRO A 25 -1.56 5.95 15.99
N ASP A 26 -0.73 6.40 15.04
CA ASP A 26 -1.23 6.53 13.68
C ASP A 26 -1.40 5.11 13.14
N ASP A 27 -2.65 4.74 12.88
CA ASP A 27 -3.01 3.45 12.31
C ASP A 27 -2.08 3.16 11.14
N PRO A 28 -1.28 2.07 11.17
CA PRO A 28 -0.40 1.76 10.07
C PRO A 28 -1.24 1.52 8.81
N LYS A 29 -0.77 2.04 7.69
CA LYS A 29 -1.44 1.99 6.39
C LYS A 29 -0.53 1.33 5.39
N ILE A 30 -1.12 0.61 4.45
CA ILE A 30 -0.44 0.23 3.20
C ILE A 30 -0.92 1.21 2.14
N VAL A 31 0.02 1.92 1.53
CA VAL A 31 -0.24 2.94 0.52
C VAL A 31 0.16 2.40 -0.85
N PHE A 32 -0.65 2.72 -1.85
CA PHE A 32 -0.48 2.37 -3.24
C PHE A 32 -0.43 3.66 -4.06
N HIS A 33 0.66 3.87 -4.77
CA HIS A 33 0.87 5.03 -5.63
C HIS A 33 1.05 4.56 -7.07
N CYS A 34 0.19 5.03 -7.98
CA CYS A 34 0.31 4.68 -9.39
C CYS A 34 1.51 5.43 -9.98
N VAL A 35 2.52 4.70 -10.44
CA VAL A 35 3.73 5.28 -11.04
C VAL A 35 3.65 5.33 -12.56
N SER A 36 2.76 4.54 -13.18
CA SER A 36 2.55 4.57 -14.63
C SER A 36 1.61 5.68 -15.08
N ASP A 37 0.68 6.11 -14.22
CA ASP A 37 -0.28 7.17 -14.52
C ASP A 37 -0.48 8.11 -13.31
N PRO A 38 0.07 9.34 -13.36
CA PRO A 38 -0.02 10.30 -12.27
C PRO A 38 -1.42 10.91 -12.08
N SER A 39 -2.38 10.64 -12.98
CA SER A 39 -3.78 11.04 -12.80
C SER A 39 -4.52 10.17 -11.79
N HIS A 40 -4.02 8.95 -11.53
CA HIS A 40 -4.56 8.08 -10.50
C HIS A 40 -4.15 8.58 -9.12
N ARG A 41 -5.14 8.87 -8.27
CA ARG A 41 -4.89 9.25 -6.88
C ARG A 41 -4.25 8.08 -6.13
N PRO A 42 -3.32 8.37 -5.19
CA PRO A 42 -2.83 7.35 -4.28
C PRO A 42 -3.98 6.71 -3.51
N ARG A 43 -3.89 5.41 -3.24
CA ARG A 43 -4.87 4.67 -2.45
C ARG A 43 -4.22 4.15 -1.18
N PHE A 44 -4.99 3.91 -0.14
CA PHE A 44 -4.50 3.32 1.09
C PHE A 44 -5.50 2.35 1.71
N VAL A 45 -4.98 1.38 2.44
CA VAL A 45 -5.77 0.55 3.34
C VAL A 45 -5.22 0.69 4.76
N ARG A 46 -6.11 0.76 5.76
CA ARG A 46 -5.70 0.65 7.16
C ARG A 46 -5.30 -0.78 7.45
N PHE A 47 -4.09 -0.98 7.96
CA PHE A 47 -3.55 -2.27 8.32
C PHE A 47 -3.70 -2.48 9.83
N GLY A 48 -4.34 -3.57 10.24
CA GLY A 48 -4.39 -3.95 11.65
C GLY A 48 -3.02 -4.40 12.13
N GLY A 49 -2.44 -3.71 13.12
CA GLY A 49 -1.17 -4.11 13.74
C GLY A 49 -0.21 -2.94 13.98
N SER A 50 1.08 -3.23 13.91
CA SER A 50 2.17 -2.25 14.02
C SER A 50 2.70 -1.82 12.65
N SER A 51 3.43 -0.71 12.60
CA SER A 51 4.17 -0.29 11.40
C SER A 51 5.12 -1.38 10.89
N ALA A 52 5.82 -2.07 11.81
CA ALA A 52 6.72 -3.16 11.45
C ALA A 52 5.99 -4.33 10.75
N THR A 53 4.81 -4.71 11.24
CA THR A 53 3.99 -5.75 10.61
C THR A 53 3.42 -5.31 9.26
N ALA A 54 3.11 -4.03 9.07
CA ALA A 54 2.68 -3.50 7.77
C ALA A 54 3.82 -3.51 6.75
N VAL A 55 5.04 -3.14 7.16
CA VAL A 55 6.25 -3.24 6.32
C VAL A 55 6.50 -4.69 5.90
N GLN A 56 6.41 -5.62 6.87
CA GLN A 56 6.58 -7.04 6.59
C GLN A 56 5.50 -7.56 5.62
N ALA A 57 4.25 -7.13 5.80
CA ALA A 57 3.16 -7.49 4.90
C ALA A 57 3.40 -7.02 3.45
N VAL A 58 3.88 -5.79 3.24
CA VAL A 58 4.22 -5.29 1.90
C VAL A 58 5.31 -6.12 1.23
N HIS A 59 6.27 -6.62 2.01
CA HIS A 59 7.34 -7.47 1.51
C HIS A 59 6.86 -8.88 1.18
N ASP A 60 6.13 -9.51 2.11
CA ASP A 60 5.80 -10.94 2.05
C ASP A 60 4.53 -11.23 1.24
N PHE A 61 3.66 -10.24 1.02
CA PHE A 61 2.44 -10.47 0.26
C PHE A 61 2.75 -10.87 -1.19
N PRO A 62 2.14 -11.97 -1.67
CA PRO A 62 2.19 -12.31 -3.09
C PRO A 62 1.45 -11.24 -3.90
N ILE A 63 1.77 -11.13 -5.19
CA ILE A 63 1.22 -10.06 -6.07
C ILE A 63 -0.30 -10.13 -6.11
N GLU A 64 -0.86 -11.32 -6.13
CA GLU A 64 -2.30 -11.59 -6.09
C GLU A 64 -2.94 -11.01 -4.83
N ARG A 65 -2.25 -11.10 -3.68
CA ARG A 65 -2.72 -10.50 -2.44
C ARG A 65 -2.61 -8.98 -2.49
N LEU A 66 -1.54 -8.42 -3.05
CA LEU A 66 -1.39 -6.98 -3.23
C LEU A 66 -2.49 -6.38 -4.11
N ARG A 67 -2.90 -7.09 -5.17
CA ARG A 67 -4.02 -6.71 -6.03
C ARG A 67 -5.35 -6.71 -5.28
N GLN A 68 -5.63 -7.75 -4.49
CA GLN A 68 -6.82 -7.80 -3.64
C GLN A 68 -6.86 -6.61 -2.68
N VAL A 69 -5.74 -6.32 -2.03
CA VAL A 69 -5.65 -5.21 -1.07
C VAL A 69 -5.78 -3.84 -1.77
N LEU A 70 -5.25 -3.69 -2.99
CA LEU A 70 -5.45 -2.49 -3.82
C LEU A 70 -6.94 -2.27 -4.16
N ASN A 71 -7.69 -3.34 -4.42
CA ASN A 71 -9.13 -3.27 -4.71
C ASN A 71 -9.96 -2.90 -3.47
N GLU A 72 -9.45 -3.20 -2.26
CA GLU A 72 -10.06 -2.83 -0.98
C GLU A 72 -9.61 -1.42 -0.50
N ALA A 73 -8.65 -0.80 -1.19
CA ALA A 73 -8.05 0.45 -0.76
C ALA A 73 -8.92 1.68 -1.09
N GLU A 74 -8.94 2.64 -0.17
CA GLU A 74 -9.65 3.92 -0.32
C GLU A 74 -8.71 4.96 -0.95
N GLU A 75 -9.25 5.89 -1.74
CA GLU A 75 -8.45 7.00 -2.27
C GLU A 75 -8.00 7.93 -1.15
N LEU A 76 -6.72 8.32 -1.20
CA LEU A 76 -6.16 9.33 -0.32
C LEU A 76 -6.64 10.71 -0.79
N ASP A 77 -7.43 11.39 0.05
CA ASP A 77 -7.96 12.74 -0.22
C ASP A 77 -6.87 13.82 -0.20
#